data_AF-A0A0F9L0K4-F1
#
_entry.id   AF-A0A0F9L0K4-F1
#
_cell.length_a   1.000
_cell.length_b   1.000
_cell.length_c   1.000
_cell.angle_alpha   90.00
_cell.angle_beta   90.00
_cell.angle_gamma   90.00
#
_symmetry.space_group_name_H-M   'P 1'
#
loop_
_entity.id
_entity.type
_entity.pdbx_description
1 polymer ?
#
loop_
_entity_poly.entity_id
_entity_poly.type
_entity_poly.pdbx_seq_one_letter_code
_entity_poly.pdbx_strand_id
1 'polypeptide(L)'
;MSMDFPDRKSLINAASVHKFRMMYRDETEAKYREELANHVFNIDKIESGEIRYGVGWDRWTDGQKSAELKRIGLGNWKGQRLM
;
A
#
# COMPACT_ATOMS: atom_id res chain seq x y z
N MET A 1 8.52 9.11 -7.63
CA MET A 1 9.72 8.28 -7.35
C MET A 1 9.25 7.07 -6.56
N SER A 2 9.88 5.91 -6.71
CA SER A 2 9.53 4.76 -5.85
C SER A 2 10.16 4.89 -4.46
N MET A 3 9.50 4.35 -3.45
CA MET A 3 9.98 4.35 -2.07
C MET A 3 9.96 2.96 -1.44
N ASP A 4 11.04 2.64 -0.71
CA ASP A 4 11.15 1.43 0.08
C ASP A 4 10.68 1.69 1.53
N PHE A 5 9.97 0.72 2.11
CA PHE A 5 9.56 0.70 3.52
C PHE A 5 10.11 -0.54 4.21
N PRO A 6 11.45 -0.67 4.36
CA PRO A 6 12.10 -1.92 4.75
C PRO A 6 11.92 -2.26 6.23
N ASP A 7 11.60 -1.28 7.08
CA ASP A 7 11.61 -1.43 8.53
C ASP A 7 10.53 -0.61 9.24
N ARG A 8 10.35 -0.89 10.54
CA ARG A 8 9.44 -0.15 11.42
C ARG A 8 9.68 1.37 11.43
N LYS A 9 10.91 1.85 11.29
CA LYS A 9 11.21 3.30 11.33
C LYS A 9 10.62 4.00 10.09
N SER A 10 10.74 3.38 8.92
CA SER A 10 10.14 3.86 7.68
C SER A 10 8.61 3.91 7.77
N LEU A 11 7.97 2.90 8.40
CA LEU A 11 6.52 2.88 8.63
C LEU A 11 6.05 3.98 9.57
N ILE A 12 6.78 4.24 10.66
CA ILE A 12 6.46 5.33 11.59
C ILE A 12 6.55 6.68 10.89
N ASN A 13 7.55 6.88 10.03
CA ASN A 13 7.69 8.11 9.25
C ASN A 13 6.52 8.30 8.28
N ALA A 14 6.16 7.27 7.51
CA ALA A 14 5.00 7.31 6.63
C ALA A 14 3.69 7.57 7.41
N ALA A 15 3.51 6.89 8.55
CA ALA A 15 2.36 7.12 9.41
C ALA A 15 2.27 8.58 9.88
N SER A 16 3.40 9.20 10.23
CA SER A 16 3.44 10.62 10.61
C SER A 16 3.04 11.54 9.45
N VAL A 17 3.52 11.28 8.24
CA VAL A 17 3.18 12.06 7.02
C VAL A 17 1.68 11.97 6.73
N HIS A 18 1.13 10.75 6.81
CA HIS A 18 -0.29 10.47 6.53
C HIS A 18 -1.21 10.70 7.73
N LYS A 19 -0.69 11.27 8.83
CA LYS A 19 -1.42 11.53 10.09
C LYS A 19 -2.15 10.29 10.60
N PHE A 20 -1.56 9.12 10.41
CA PHE A 20 -2.05 7.85 10.92
C PHE A 20 -1.71 7.70 12.40
N ARG A 21 -2.37 6.75 13.07
CA ARG A 21 -2.16 6.50 14.49
C ARG A 21 -0.75 5.98 14.80
N MET A 22 -0.32 6.15 16.05
CA MET A 22 0.88 5.47 16.56
C MET A 22 0.67 3.96 16.63
N MET A 23 1.77 3.23 16.49
CA MET A 23 1.80 1.78 16.65
C MET A 23 1.52 1.39 18.11
N TYR A 24 0.66 0.38 18.33
CA TYR A 24 0.39 -0.10 19.68
C TYR A 24 1.56 -0.94 20.22
N ARG A 25 1.70 -1.02 21.55
CA ARG A 25 2.82 -1.72 22.21
C ARG A 25 2.96 -3.17 21.77
N ASP A 26 1.83 -3.85 21.61
CA ASP A 26 1.77 -5.30 21.30
C ASP A 26 1.41 -5.56 19.83
N GLU A 27 1.42 -4.53 18.99
CA GLU A 27 1.12 -4.68 17.57
C GLU A 27 2.34 -5.19 16.79
N THR A 28 2.08 -6.13 15.86
CA THR A 28 3.12 -6.64 14.97
C THR A 28 3.36 -5.66 13.83
N GLU A 29 4.58 -5.62 13.31
CA GLU A 29 4.90 -4.75 12.16
C GLU A 29 4.02 -5.07 10.95
N ALA A 30 3.79 -6.36 10.68
CA ALA A 30 2.94 -6.80 9.58
C ALA A 30 1.51 -6.25 9.70
N LYS A 31 0.95 -6.25 10.92
CA LYS A 31 -0.40 -5.73 11.15
C LYS A 31 -0.47 -4.22 10.98
N TYR A 32 0.48 -3.50 11.57
CA TYR A 32 0.56 -2.04 11.45
C TYR A 32 0.76 -1.61 10.00
N ARG A 33 1.64 -2.31 9.27
CA ARG A 33 1.90 -2.09 7.84
C ARG A 33 0.64 -2.27 7.00
N GLU A 34 -0.12 -3.34 7.26
CA GLU A 34 -1.37 -3.60 6.56
C GLU A 34 -2.40 -2.48 6.80
N GLU A 35 -2.56 -2.04 8.04
CA GLU A 35 -3.52 -0.98 8.38
C GLU A 35 -3.10 0.38 7.84
N LEU A 36 -1.81 0.71 7.91
CA LEU A 36 -1.27 1.93 7.31
C LEU A 36 -1.46 1.92 5.78
N ALA A 37 -1.16 0.80 5.10
CA ALA A 37 -1.40 0.68 3.67
C ALA A 37 -2.90 0.87 3.33
N ASN A 38 -3.81 0.29 4.11
CA ASN A 38 -5.25 0.47 3.90
C ASN A 38 -5.69 1.93 4.08
N HIS A 39 -5.10 2.65 5.04
CA HIS A 39 -5.36 4.08 5.26
C HIS A 39 -4.87 4.92 4.07
N VAL A 40 -3.65 4.65 3.60
CA VAL A 40 -3.02 5.38 2.49
C VAL A 40 -3.68 5.05 1.14
N PHE A 41 -4.32 3.90 0.98
CA PHE A 41 -4.89 3.46 -0.30
C PHE A 41 -5.85 4.46 -0.96
N ASN A 42 -6.66 5.17 -0.17
CA ASN A 42 -7.60 6.16 -0.69
C ASN A 42 -6.93 7.51 -1.03
N ILE A 43 -5.68 7.70 -0.61
CA ILE A 43 -4.88 8.91 -0.81
C ILE A 43 -3.92 8.68 -1.98
N ASP A 44 -3.08 7.66 -1.88
CA ASP A 44 -2.12 7.25 -2.89
C ASP A 44 -2.08 5.71 -3.01
N LYS A 45 -2.55 5.22 -4.16
CA LYS A 45 -2.64 3.79 -4.45
C LYS A 45 -1.26 3.14 -4.61
N ILE A 46 -0.28 3.88 -5.16
CA ILE A 46 1.07 3.37 -5.38
C ILE A 46 1.80 3.29 -4.05
N GLU A 47 1.79 4.38 -3.28
CA GLU A 47 2.44 4.40 -1.96
C GLU A 47 1.82 3.37 -1.00
N SER A 48 0.50 3.18 -1.04
CA SER A 48 -0.17 2.10 -0.30
C SER A 48 0.42 0.72 -0.64
N GLY A 49 0.63 0.45 -1.94
CA GLY A 49 1.28 -0.78 -2.38
C GLY A 49 2.73 -0.87 -1.90
N GLU A 50 3.47 0.23 -1.92
CA GLU A 50 4.88 0.28 -1.50
C GLU A 50 5.01 0.00 0.00
N ILE A 51 4.13 0.58 0.81
CA ILE A 51 4.01 0.28 2.25
C ILE A 51 3.68 -1.20 2.45
N ARG A 52 2.69 -1.72 1.73
CA ARG A 52 2.22 -3.11 1.86
C ARG A 52 3.31 -4.13 1.55
N TYR A 53 4.06 -3.93 0.47
CA TYR A 53 5.11 -4.86 0.03
C TYR A 53 6.48 -4.54 0.61
N GLY A 54 6.65 -3.36 1.21
CA GLY A 54 7.89 -2.89 1.82
C GLY A 54 8.99 -2.48 0.85
N VAL A 55 8.68 -2.48 -0.44
CA VAL A 55 9.60 -2.12 -1.51
C VAL A 55 8.88 -1.27 -2.55
N GLY A 56 9.66 -0.48 -3.26
CA GLY A 56 9.21 0.37 -4.34
C GLY A 56 8.49 -0.40 -5.44
N TRP A 57 7.54 0.28 -6.11
CA TRP A 57 6.70 -0.33 -7.14
C TRP A 57 7.48 -0.91 -8.33
N ASP A 58 8.68 -0.41 -8.57
CA ASP A 58 9.62 -0.90 -9.58
C ASP A 58 10.14 -2.31 -9.27
N ARG A 59 10.14 -2.71 -8.00
CA ARG A 59 10.62 -4.00 -7.50
C ARG A 59 9.51 -5.02 -7.26
N TRP A 60 8.27 -4.67 -7.53
CA TRP A 60 7.15 -5.59 -7.36
C TRP A 60 7.21 -6.72 -8.38
N THR A 61 6.93 -7.93 -7.92
CA THR A 61 6.67 -9.10 -8.78
C THR A 61 5.40 -8.88 -9.60
N ASP A 62 5.26 -9.61 -10.72
CA ASP A 62 4.06 -9.53 -11.55
C ASP A 62 2.78 -9.92 -10.81
N GLY A 63 2.89 -10.82 -9.82
CA GLY A 63 1.80 -11.18 -8.91
C GLY A 63 1.36 -10.01 -8.04
N GLN A 64 2.32 -9.25 -7.49
CA GLN A 64 2.04 -8.06 -6.67
C GLN A 64 1.44 -6.93 -7.52
N LYS A 65 1.99 -6.67 -8.70
CA LYS A 65 1.42 -5.70 -9.66
C LYS A 65 -0.02 -6.07 -10.01
N SER A 66 -0.28 -7.34 -10.34
CA SER A 66 -1.62 -7.83 -10.66
C SER A 66 -2.59 -7.72 -9.49
N ALA A 67 -2.14 -8.00 -8.26
CA ALA A 67 -2.95 -7.85 -7.06
C ALA A 67 -3.32 -6.39 -6.81
N GLU A 68 -2.38 -5.46 -6.99
CA GLU A 68 -2.64 -4.03 -6.82
C GLU A 68 -3.58 -3.50 -7.91
N LEU A 69 -3.39 -3.90 -9.18
CA LEU A 69 -4.31 -3.58 -10.29
C LEU A 69 -5.75 -4.03 -10.01
N LYS A 70 -5.93 -5.19 -9.38
CA LYS A 70 -7.25 -5.67 -8.95
C LYS A 70 -7.82 -4.82 -7.82
N ARG A 71 -7.00 -4.45 -6.82
CA ARG A 71 -7.42 -3.60 -5.68
C ARG A 71 -7.89 -2.23 -6.14
N ILE A 72 -7.17 -1.60 -7.07
CA ILE A 72 -7.51 -0.27 -7.57
C ILE A 72 -8.71 -0.25 -8.53
N GLY A 73 -9.31 -1.41 -8.81
CA GLY A 73 -10.49 -1.57 -9.67
C GLY A 73 -10.19 -1.65 -11.17
N LEU A 74 -8.93 -1.55 -11.59
CA LEU A 74 -8.55 -1.67 -13.01
C LEU A 74 -8.58 -3.13 -13.51
N GLY A 75 -8.56 -4.11 -12.61
CA GLY A 75 -8.67 -5.53 -12.94
C GLY A 75 -10.06 -6.01 -13.37
N ASN A 76 -11.08 -5.14 -13.39
CA ASN A 76 -12.45 -5.52 -13.73
C ASN A 76 -13.12 -4.53 -14.71
N TRP A 77 -12.36 -3.96 -15.65
CA TRP A 77 -12.92 -3.22 -16.79
C TRP A 77 -13.64 -4.20 -17.74
N LYS A 78 -14.81 -4.69 -17.35
CA LYS A 78 -15.80 -5.16 -18.31
C LYS A 78 -16.37 -3.90 -18.95
N GLY A 79 -15.89 -3.58 -20.15
CA GLY A 79 -16.36 -2.43 -20.91
C GLY A 79 -17.89 -2.37 -20.86
N GLN A 80 -18.42 -1.25 -20.38
CA GLN A 80 -19.80 -0.88 -20.66
C GLN A 80 -19.90 -0.78 -22.18
N ARG A 81 -20.34 -1.87 -22.80
CA ARG A 81 -20.87 -1.87 -24.14
C ARG A 81 -22.19 -1.12 -24.03
N LEU A 82 -22.16 0.17 -24.34
CA LEU A 82 -23.36 0.94 -24.65
C LEU A 82 -24.08 0.18 -25.78
N MET A 83 -25.19 -0.45 -25.44
CA MET A 83 -26.28 -0.79 -26.36
C MET A 83 -27.48 0.05 -25.97
#